data_AF-A0A3R6DZW6-F1
#
_entry.id   AF-A0A3R6DZW6-F1
#
_cell.length_a   1.000
_cell.length_b   1.000
_cell.length_c   1.000
_cell.angle_alpha   90.00
_cell.angle_beta   90.00
_cell.angle_gamma   90.00
#
_symmetry.space_group_name_H-M   'P 1'
#
loop_
_entity.id
_entity.type
_entity.pdbx_description
1 polymer ?
#
loop_
_entity_poly.entity_id
_entity_poly.type
_entity_poly.pdbx_seq_one_letter_code
_entity_poly.pdbx_strand_id
1 'polypeptide(L)'
;MANRRIGQAGLALIKQFEGCRLIAYQCSAGVWTIGYGHTVGVYKGMKITQKKAEAYLLQDVAKFEKYINNPSYVPFTAQLNQNQFDALVSFAFNLGQGNVKKLCTGRTINQIPSAMQQYCKAAGKTLPGLQRRRKAEAALYNKRVKSCTGVTTTTVKETEDYNMNTIKKGSKGNAVKVWQIIIGTTADGIFGSGTENMTKTWQKNHGLMADGIVGKNSWKVGLESL
;
A
#
# COMPACT_ATOMS: atom_id res chain seq x y z
N MET A 1 -1.85 0.03 21.68
CA MET A 1 -2.29 0.90 20.56
C MET A 1 -2.32 0.05 19.30
N ALA A 2 -3.25 0.32 18.36
CA ALA A 2 -3.18 -0.32 17.05
C ALA A 2 -1.90 0.15 16.33
N ASN A 3 -1.23 -0.77 15.62
CA ASN A 3 0.00 -0.47 14.86
C ASN A 3 -0.18 -0.95 13.42
N ARG A 4 -1.19 -0.39 12.73
CA ARG A 4 -1.48 -0.71 11.33
C ARG A 4 -0.51 0.01 10.40
N ARG A 5 -0.20 -0.63 9.28
CA ARG A 5 0.58 -0.06 8.17
C ARG A 5 -0.34 0.15 6.99
N ILE A 6 0.03 1.05 6.08
CA ILE A 6 -0.72 1.26 4.86
C ILE A 6 -0.69 -0.01 3.99
N GLY A 7 -1.84 -0.42 3.50
CA GLY A 7 -2.00 -1.52 2.57
C GLY A 7 -1.85 -1.07 1.11
N GLN A 8 -1.87 -2.06 0.21
CA GLN A 8 -1.73 -1.82 -1.22
C GLN A 8 -2.86 -0.94 -1.79
N ALA A 9 -4.07 -1.02 -1.23
CA ALA A 9 -5.20 -0.20 -1.67
C ALA A 9 -4.95 1.28 -1.35
N GLY A 10 -4.47 1.60 -0.15
CA GLY A 10 -4.05 2.95 0.22
C GLY A 10 -2.90 3.47 -0.64
N LEU A 11 -1.87 2.66 -0.85
CA LEU A 11 -0.73 3.05 -1.71
C LEU A 11 -1.18 3.32 -3.14
N ALA A 12 -1.99 2.45 -3.74
CA ALA A 12 -2.51 2.63 -5.09
C ALA A 12 -3.33 3.92 -5.20
N LEU A 13 -4.14 4.22 -4.19
CA LEU A 13 -4.94 5.44 -4.14
C LEU A 13 -4.06 6.70 -4.09
N ILE A 14 -3.03 6.72 -3.24
CA ILE A 14 -2.08 7.84 -3.17
C ILE A 14 -1.37 8.00 -4.51
N LYS A 15 -0.81 6.92 -5.07
CA LYS A 15 -0.10 6.94 -6.36
C LYS A 15 -0.97 7.50 -7.49
N GLN A 16 -2.27 7.17 -7.50
CA GLN A 16 -3.21 7.66 -8.50
C GLN A 16 -3.38 9.19 -8.46
N PHE A 17 -3.37 9.81 -7.28
CA PHE A 17 -3.61 11.25 -7.14
C PHE A 17 -2.34 12.11 -7.16
N GLU A 18 -1.21 11.59 -6.67
CA GLU A 18 0.05 12.34 -6.67
C GLU A 18 0.74 12.30 -8.05
N GLY A 19 0.60 11.18 -8.78
CA GLY A 19 1.40 10.91 -9.97
C GLY A 19 2.88 10.67 -9.65
N CYS A 20 3.63 10.09 -10.60
CA CYS A 20 5.05 9.80 -10.41
C CYS A 20 5.92 10.60 -11.38
N ARG A 21 6.96 11.27 -10.88
CA ARG A 21 7.99 11.93 -11.69
C ARG A 21 9.36 11.39 -11.34
N LEU A 22 9.96 10.65 -12.27
CA LEU A 22 11.26 9.98 -12.06
C LEU A 22 12.47 10.91 -12.22
N ILE A 23 12.24 12.15 -12.64
CA ILE A 23 13.24 13.21 -12.75
C ILE A 23 12.79 14.35 -11.84
N ALA A 24 13.73 14.89 -11.05
CA ALA A 24 13.45 15.98 -10.13
C ALA A 24 12.93 17.23 -10.87
N TYR A 25 11.92 17.87 -10.29
CA TYR A 25 11.30 19.10 -10.79
C TYR A 25 11.08 20.07 -9.63
N GLN A 26 10.91 21.36 -9.93
CA GLN A 26 10.48 22.33 -8.92
C GLN A 26 8.95 22.39 -8.88
N CYS A 27 8.37 22.25 -7.69
CA CYS A 27 6.95 22.50 -7.49
C CYS A 27 6.64 24.01 -7.55
N SER A 28 5.37 24.38 -7.47
CA SER A 28 4.96 25.80 -7.47
C SER A 28 5.52 26.61 -6.30
N ALA A 29 5.95 25.95 -5.23
CA ALA A 29 6.65 26.57 -4.08
C ALA A 29 8.17 26.63 -4.24
N GLY A 30 8.73 26.27 -5.41
CA GLY A 30 10.17 26.32 -5.70
C GLY A 30 11.00 25.17 -5.11
N VAL A 31 10.38 24.22 -4.42
CA VAL A 31 11.06 23.09 -3.75
C VAL A 31 11.32 21.96 -4.75
N TRP A 32 12.55 21.44 -4.76
CA TRP A 32 12.90 20.26 -5.53
C TRP A 32 12.11 19.03 -5.06
N THR A 33 11.40 18.41 -6.00
CA THR A 33 10.45 17.33 -5.75
C THR A 33 10.68 16.19 -6.74
N ILE A 34 10.52 14.94 -6.31
CA ILE A 34 10.67 13.73 -7.14
C ILE A 34 9.73 12.61 -6.69
N GLY A 35 9.52 11.60 -7.53
CA GLY A 35 8.66 10.46 -7.23
C GLY A 35 7.21 10.89 -7.06
N TYR A 36 6.61 10.53 -5.92
CA TYR A 36 5.22 10.82 -5.55
C TYR A 36 5.11 12.04 -4.61
N GLY A 37 5.93 13.07 -4.83
CA GLY A 37 5.96 14.27 -3.98
C GLY A 37 7.06 14.31 -2.92
N HIS A 38 8.08 13.46 -3.03
CA HIS A 38 9.21 13.42 -2.09
C HIS A 38 10.12 14.64 -2.29
N THR A 39 10.57 15.26 -1.19
CA THR A 39 11.41 16.47 -1.22
C THR A 39 12.70 16.36 -0.42
N VAL A 40 12.80 15.39 0.50
CA VAL A 40 13.96 15.27 1.39
C VAL A 40 15.19 14.86 0.59
N GLY A 41 16.23 15.70 0.60
CA GLY A 41 17.49 15.43 -0.10
C GLY A 41 17.39 15.43 -1.63
N VAL A 42 16.31 15.99 -2.20
CA VAL A 42 16.14 16.09 -3.66
C VAL A 42 16.90 17.32 -4.17
N TYR A 43 17.63 17.14 -5.26
CA TYR A 43 18.43 18.20 -5.89
C TYR A 43 18.23 18.24 -7.41
N LYS A 44 18.66 19.34 -8.04
CA LYS A 44 18.56 19.57 -9.48
C LYS A 44 19.20 18.44 -10.27
N GLY A 45 18.46 17.88 -11.23
CA GLY A 45 18.96 16.83 -12.12
C GLY A 45 18.93 15.41 -11.53
N MET A 46 18.52 15.24 -10.27
CA MET A 46 18.35 13.91 -9.67
C MET A 46 17.35 13.06 -10.48
N LYS A 47 17.70 11.80 -10.70
CA LYS A 47 16.86 10.80 -11.36
C LYS A 47 16.75 9.56 -10.49
N ILE A 48 15.58 8.92 -10.48
CA ILE A 48 15.33 7.70 -9.70
C ILE A 48 14.59 6.67 -10.54
N THR A 49 14.68 5.40 -10.12
CA THR A 49 13.86 4.32 -10.69
C THR A 49 12.46 4.33 -10.08
N GLN A 50 11.52 3.66 -10.75
CA GLN A 50 10.17 3.43 -10.22
C GLN A 50 10.21 2.80 -8.82
N LYS A 51 11.03 1.77 -8.61
CA LYS A 51 11.22 1.11 -7.31
C LYS A 51 11.69 2.08 -6.22
N LYS A 52 12.60 3.01 -6.57
CA LYS A 52 13.08 4.03 -5.63
C LYS A 52 12.00 5.07 -5.31
N ALA A 53 11.17 5.46 -6.28
CA ALA A 53 10.03 6.33 -6.05
C ALA A 53 9.01 5.69 -5.09
N GLU A 54 8.79 4.37 -5.20
CA GLU A 54 7.93 3.62 -4.29
C GLU A 54 8.51 3.51 -2.89
N ALA A 55 9.83 3.29 -2.78
CA ALA A 55 10.52 3.31 -1.49
C ALA A 55 10.42 4.68 -0.79
N TYR A 56 10.54 5.78 -1.54
CA TYR A 56 10.31 7.11 -0.99
C TYR A 56 8.87 7.32 -0.54
N LEU A 57 7.89 6.84 -1.32
CA LEU A 57 6.49 6.91 -0.90
C LEU A 57 6.27 6.15 0.42
N LEU A 58 6.79 4.93 0.56
CA LEU A 58 6.70 4.15 1.79
C LEU A 58 7.34 4.85 2.99
N GLN A 59 8.48 5.53 2.78
CA GLN A 59 9.12 6.34 3.81
C GLN A 59 8.24 7.55 4.20
N ASP A 60 7.69 8.25 3.22
CA ASP A 60 6.90 9.47 3.44
C ASP A 60 5.54 9.18 4.10
N VAL A 61 4.91 8.04 3.79
CA VAL A 61 3.65 7.63 4.43
C VAL A 61 3.82 7.19 5.88
N ALA A 62 5.00 6.72 6.27
CA ALA A 62 5.25 6.18 7.62
C ALA A 62 4.94 7.19 8.74
N LYS A 63 5.17 8.49 8.50
CA LYS A 63 4.79 9.54 9.47
C LYS A 63 3.27 9.67 9.61
N PHE A 64 2.53 9.50 8.52
CA PHE A 64 1.07 9.58 8.53
C PHE A 64 0.43 8.36 9.20
N GLU A 65 0.98 7.17 9.00
CA GLU A 65 0.57 5.98 9.75
C GLU A 65 0.65 6.18 11.27
N LYS A 66 1.72 6.82 11.76
CA LYS A 66 1.87 7.15 13.19
C LYS A 66 0.73 8.03 13.69
N TYR A 67 0.30 9.02 12.90
CA TYR A 67 -0.84 9.86 13.26
C TYR A 67 -2.16 9.09 13.24
N ILE A 68 -2.40 8.23 12.23
CA ILE A 68 -3.65 7.46 12.17
C ILE A 68 -3.74 6.43 13.30
N ASN A 69 -2.63 5.84 13.71
CA ASN A 69 -2.56 4.91 14.86
C ASN A 69 -2.64 5.61 16.24
N ASN A 70 -2.62 6.94 16.28
CA ASN A 70 -2.63 7.71 17.52
C ASN A 70 -4.07 8.15 17.90
N PRO A 71 -4.62 7.71 19.04
CA PRO A 71 -5.96 8.08 19.49
C PRO A 71 -6.18 9.60 19.65
N SER A 72 -5.14 10.39 19.90
CA SER A 72 -5.22 11.85 19.99
C SER A 72 -5.51 12.53 18.65
N TYR A 73 -5.35 11.81 17.54
CA TYR A 73 -5.70 12.25 16.18
C TYR A 73 -6.92 11.49 15.66
N VAL A 74 -7.02 10.20 15.95
CA VAL A 74 -8.12 9.34 15.49
C VAL A 74 -8.67 8.55 16.69
N PRO A 75 -9.67 9.07 17.42
CA PRO A 75 -10.15 8.45 18.67
C PRO A 75 -10.62 7.00 18.52
N PHE A 76 -11.18 6.65 17.36
CA PHE A 76 -11.64 5.30 17.03
C PHE A 76 -10.57 4.45 16.31
N THR A 77 -9.28 4.82 16.38
CA THR A 77 -8.22 4.12 15.63
C THR A 77 -8.17 2.62 15.90
N ALA A 78 -8.45 2.18 17.13
CA ALA A 78 -8.50 0.76 17.48
C ALA A 78 -9.55 -0.03 16.67
N GLN A 79 -10.65 0.62 16.28
CA GLN A 79 -11.80 0.03 15.58
C GLN A 79 -11.65 0.02 14.06
N LEU A 80 -10.65 0.73 13.51
CA LEU A 80 -10.45 0.82 12.07
C LEU A 80 -10.16 -0.54 11.46
N ASN A 81 -10.79 -0.83 10.32
CA ASN A 81 -10.33 -1.88 9.42
C ASN A 81 -9.22 -1.35 8.49
N GLN A 82 -8.60 -2.24 7.71
CA GLN A 82 -7.47 -1.88 6.84
C GLN A 82 -7.83 -0.82 5.80
N ASN A 83 -8.97 -0.93 5.13
CA ASN A 83 -9.37 0.04 4.11
C ASN A 83 -9.69 1.42 4.70
N GLN A 84 -10.27 1.46 5.90
CA GLN A 84 -10.53 2.70 6.61
C GLN A 84 -9.22 3.38 7.06
N PHE A 85 -8.26 2.58 7.53
CA PHE A 85 -6.91 3.05 7.84
C PHE A 85 -6.21 3.61 6.60
N ASP A 86 -6.21 2.86 5.49
CA ASP A 86 -5.62 3.25 4.21
C ASP A 86 -6.19 4.57 3.67
N ALA A 87 -7.51 4.72 3.70
CA ALA A 87 -8.19 5.95 3.27
C ALA A 87 -7.80 7.15 4.14
N LEU A 88 -7.68 6.97 5.47
CA LEU A 88 -7.23 8.02 6.37
C LEU A 88 -5.76 8.39 6.15
N VAL A 89 -4.88 7.43 5.83
CA VAL A 89 -3.48 7.71 5.47
C VAL A 89 -3.42 8.51 4.16
N SER A 90 -4.20 8.14 3.13
CA SER A 90 -4.29 8.93 1.89
C SER A 90 -4.79 10.36 2.13
N PHE A 91 -5.80 10.52 2.99
CA PHE A 91 -6.33 11.82 3.37
C PHE A 91 -5.26 12.66 4.09
N ALA A 92 -4.54 12.05 5.03
CA ALA A 92 -3.45 12.66 5.78
C ALA A 92 -2.29 13.07 4.88
N PHE A 93 -1.94 12.25 3.89
CA PHE A 93 -0.87 12.55 2.93
C PHE A 93 -1.19 13.84 2.16
N ASN A 94 -2.46 14.05 1.81
CA ASN A 94 -2.90 15.23 1.07
C ASN A 94 -3.03 16.51 1.91
N LEU A 95 -3.60 16.40 3.12
CA LEU A 95 -4.02 17.55 3.91
C LEU A 95 -3.29 17.71 5.23
N GLY A 96 -2.41 16.78 5.58
CA GLY A 96 -1.71 16.74 6.84
C GLY A 96 -2.56 16.23 8.02
N GLN A 97 -1.85 15.93 9.10
CA GLN A 97 -2.36 15.37 10.35
C GLN A 97 -3.34 16.29 11.10
N GLY A 98 -3.20 17.61 10.98
CA GLY A 98 -4.11 18.56 11.62
C GLY A 98 -5.54 18.43 11.09
N ASN A 99 -5.68 18.25 9.77
CA ASN A 99 -6.97 18.00 9.13
C ASN A 99 -7.55 16.63 9.46
N VAL A 100 -6.70 15.61 9.66
CA VAL A 100 -7.14 14.30 10.18
C VAL A 100 -7.75 14.46 11.57
N LYS A 101 -7.05 15.14 12.49
CA LYS A 101 -7.57 15.38 13.84
C LYS A 101 -8.91 16.12 13.79
N LYS A 102 -9.00 17.17 12.98
CA LYS A 102 -10.25 17.93 12.79
C LYS A 102 -11.37 17.08 12.18
N LEU A 103 -11.04 16.17 11.27
CA LEU A 103 -12.00 15.23 10.66
C LEU A 103 -12.53 14.21 11.68
N CYS A 104 -11.66 13.67 12.54
CA CYS A 104 -12.02 12.56 13.43
C CYS A 104 -12.55 13.00 14.81
N THR A 105 -12.15 14.16 15.32
CA THR A 105 -12.63 14.66 16.62
C THR A 105 -14.13 14.96 16.58
N GLY A 106 -14.88 14.44 17.56
CA GLY A 106 -16.32 14.65 17.68
C GLY A 106 -17.17 13.92 16.64
N ARG A 107 -16.57 13.02 15.83
CA ARG A 107 -17.28 12.20 14.85
C ARG A 107 -17.13 10.72 15.14
N THR A 108 -18.17 9.97 14.82
CA THR A 108 -18.14 8.50 14.80
C THR A 108 -17.47 7.99 13.52
N ILE A 109 -17.02 6.73 13.55
CA ILE A 109 -16.38 6.05 12.42
C ILE A 109 -17.22 6.11 11.13
N ASN A 110 -18.55 6.04 11.25
CA ASN A 110 -19.49 6.03 10.12
C ASN A 110 -19.74 7.42 9.51
N GLN A 111 -19.42 8.50 10.23
CA GLN A 111 -19.58 9.87 9.74
C GLN A 111 -18.37 10.38 8.94
N ILE A 112 -17.26 9.65 8.96
CA ILE A 112 -16.02 10.07 8.31
C ILE A 112 -16.14 10.20 6.79
N PRO A 113 -16.73 9.24 6.05
CA PRO A 113 -16.80 9.31 4.59
C PRO A 113 -17.56 10.53 4.07
N SER A 114 -18.67 10.90 4.71
CA SER A 114 -19.44 12.09 4.34
C SER A 114 -18.69 13.37 4.72
N ALA A 115 -18.07 13.40 5.91
CA ALA A 115 -17.27 14.54 6.35
C ALA A 115 -16.03 14.80 5.46
N MET A 116 -15.39 13.76 4.92
CA MET A 116 -14.26 13.89 3.98
C MET A 116 -14.63 14.76 2.77
N GLN A 117 -15.89 14.70 2.30
CA GLN A 117 -16.34 15.48 1.13
C GLN A 117 -16.33 16.99 1.36
N GLN A 118 -16.25 17.46 2.61
CA GLN A 118 -16.14 18.88 2.93
C GLN A 118 -14.73 19.44 2.69
N TYR A 119 -13.72 18.58 2.54
CA TYR A 119 -12.32 18.96 2.37
C TYR A 119 -11.92 19.03 0.89
N CYS A 120 -12.73 19.74 0.10
CA CYS A 120 -12.54 19.89 -1.35
C CYS A 120 -12.17 21.31 -1.79
N LYS A 121 -11.84 22.20 -0.84
CA LYS A 121 -11.59 23.62 -1.12
C LYS A 121 -10.12 24.00 -0.99
N ALA A 122 -9.66 24.89 -1.87
CA ALA A 122 -8.40 25.62 -1.72
C ALA A 122 -8.69 27.10 -2.01
N ALA A 123 -8.17 28.01 -1.17
CA ALA A 123 -8.45 29.45 -1.26
C ALA A 123 -9.96 29.77 -1.42
N GLY A 124 -10.82 29.07 -0.66
CA GLY A 124 -12.27 29.25 -0.68
C GLY A 124 -13.02 28.61 -1.86
N LYS A 125 -12.31 28.21 -2.93
CA LYS A 125 -12.91 27.61 -4.14
C LYS A 125 -12.88 26.08 -4.08
N THR A 126 -13.99 25.46 -4.46
CA THR A 126 -14.08 24.01 -4.61
C THR A 126 -13.28 23.56 -5.84
N LEU A 127 -12.37 22.59 -5.65
CA LEU A 127 -11.53 22.06 -6.72
C LEU A 127 -12.05 20.68 -7.17
N PRO A 128 -12.38 20.47 -8.46
CA PRO A 128 -12.85 19.19 -8.97
C PRO A 128 -11.89 18.02 -8.70
N GLY A 129 -10.57 18.28 -8.74
CA GLY A 129 -9.56 17.27 -8.40
C GLY A 129 -9.68 16.77 -6.96
N LEU A 130 -9.88 17.69 -6.00
CA LEU A 130 -10.06 17.32 -4.60
C LEU A 130 -11.39 16.61 -4.36
N GLN A 131 -12.47 17.01 -5.05
CA GLN A 131 -13.75 16.29 -4.99
C GLN A 131 -13.60 14.83 -5.44
N ARG A 132 -12.91 14.58 -6.55
CA ARG A 132 -12.63 13.22 -7.01
C ARG A 132 -11.81 12.43 -5.99
N ARG A 133 -10.79 13.06 -5.38
CA ARG A 133 -9.96 12.45 -4.34
C ARG A 133 -10.76 12.07 -3.10
N ARG A 134 -11.52 13.00 -2.53
CA ARG A 134 -12.34 12.74 -1.34
C ARG A 134 -13.42 11.68 -1.60
N LYS A 135 -14.01 11.66 -2.80
CA LYS A 135 -14.94 10.59 -3.21
C LYS A 135 -14.27 9.23 -3.26
N ALA A 136 -13.05 9.14 -3.82
CA ALA A 136 -12.31 7.89 -3.91
C ALA A 136 -11.83 7.38 -2.54
N GLU A 137 -11.39 8.26 -1.65
CA GLU A 137 -11.05 7.91 -0.26
C GLU A 137 -12.28 7.44 0.53
N ALA A 138 -13.40 8.14 0.42
CA ALA A 138 -14.66 7.72 1.03
C ALA A 138 -15.13 6.35 0.48
N ALA A 139 -14.95 6.11 -0.82
CA ALA A 139 -15.26 4.81 -1.43
C ALA A 139 -14.35 3.70 -0.90
N LEU A 140 -13.04 3.94 -0.76
CA LEU A 140 -12.12 2.99 -0.14
C LEU A 140 -12.51 2.74 1.33
N TYR A 141 -12.78 3.80 2.09
CA TYR A 141 -13.20 3.71 3.50
C TYR A 141 -14.44 2.84 3.70
N ASN A 142 -15.43 2.98 2.80
CA ASN A 142 -16.68 2.21 2.83
C ASN A 142 -16.53 0.79 2.25
N LYS A 143 -15.43 0.50 1.57
CA LYS A 143 -15.20 -0.82 0.99
C LYS A 143 -15.02 -1.82 2.14
N ARG A 144 -15.97 -2.76 2.25
CA ARG A 144 -15.86 -3.86 3.20
C ARG A 144 -14.54 -4.60 2.94
N VAL A 145 -13.74 -4.74 3.99
CA VAL A 145 -12.61 -5.66 3.95
C VAL A 145 -13.21 -7.05 4.04
N LYS A 146 -12.80 -7.97 3.16
CA LYS A 146 -13.05 -9.39 3.45
C LYS A 146 -12.37 -9.67 4.78
N SER A 147 -13.15 -10.04 5.79
CA SER A 147 -12.62 -10.39 7.09
C SER A 147 -11.65 -11.56 6.89
N CYS A 148 -10.39 -11.30 7.21
CA CYS A 148 -9.46 -12.33 7.67
C CYS A 148 -9.31 -12.13 9.18
N THR A 149 -10.42 -11.96 9.93
CA THR A 149 -10.36 -12.05 11.40
C THR A 149 -10.43 -13.51 11.79
N GLY A 150 -9.29 -14.17 11.65
CA GLY A 150 -8.93 -15.30 12.46
C GLY A 150 -7.54 -15.02 12.99
N VAL A 151 -7.43 -14.65 14.27
CA VAL A 151 -6.30 -15.15 15.04
C VAL A 151 -6.51 -16.66 15.03
N THR A 152 -5.86 -17.35 14.11
CA THR A 152 -5.56 -18.76 14.34
C THR A 152 -4.23 -18.77 15.07
N THR A 153 -4.31 -18.67 16.40
CA THR A 153 -3.44 -19.51 17.23
C THR A 153 -3.83 -20.95 16.91
N THR A 154 -3.40 -21.43 15.74
CA THR A 154 -3.41 -22.85 15.43
C THR A 154 -2.03 -23.31 15.80
N THR A 155 -1.92 -23.80 17.03
CA THR A 155 -1.13 -24.99 17.30
C THR A 155 -1.16 -25.88 16.07
N VAL A 156 0.01 -25.98 15.42
CA VAL A 156 0.40 -26.99 14.44
C VAL A 156 -0.49 -28.23 14.49
N LYS A 157 -1.40 -28.34 13.53
CA LYS A 157 -1.78 -29.61 12.92
C LYS A 157 -2.04 -29.40 11.44
N GLU A 158 -1.10 -29.93 10.66
CA GLU A 158 -1.27 -30.30 9.25
C GLU A 158 -2.70 -30.77 8.98
N THR A 159 -3.42 -30.09 8.07
CA THR A 159 -4.48 -30.70 7.26
C THR A 159 -4.56 -30.00 5.89
N GLU A 160 -3.75 -30.51 4.97
CA GLU A 160 -4.08 -30.93 3.59
C GLU A 160 -4.66 -30.02 2.49
N ASP A 161 -4.91 -28.71 2.65
CA ASP A 161 -5.43 -27.91 1.50
C ASP A 161 -4.70 -26.59 1.17
N TYR A 162 -3.55 -26.34 1.82
CA TYR A 162 -2.55 -25.38 1.38
C TYR A 162 -1.24 -26.11 1.12
N ASN A 163 -1.27 -27.03 0.17
CA ASN A 163 -0.08 -27.75 -0.21
C ASN A 163 0.89 -26.73 -0.86
N MET A 164 1.85 -26.23 -0.08
CA MET A 164 3.06 -25.48 -0.48
C MET A 164 3.98 -26.39 -1.32
N ASN A 165 3.36 -27.12 -2.24
CA ASN A 165 3.99 -27.98 -3.18
C ASN A 165 4.91 -27.15 -4.05
N THR A 166 5.99 -27.80 -4.46
CA THR A 166 6.97 -27.18 -5.31
C THR A 166 6.30 -26.81 -6.64
N ILE A 167 6.16 -25.51 -6.92
CA ILE A 167 5.66 -25.03 -8.21
C ILE A 167 6.83 -24.63 -9.10
N LYS A 168 6.70 -24.91 -10.40
CA LYS A 168 7.72 -24.63 -11.42
C LYS A 168 7.03 -24.39 -12.77
N LYS A 169 7.81 -24.12 -13.81
CA LYS A 169 7.27 -23.98 -15.17
C LYS A 169 6.31 -25.12 -15.52
N GLY A 170 5.11 -24.76 -16.00
CA GLY A 170 4.03 -25.68 -16.32
C GLY A 170 3.00 -25.87 -15.19
N SER A 171 3.33 -25.52 -13.94
CA SER A 171 2.36 -25.50 -12.84
C SER A 171 1.25 -24.47 -13.12
N LYS A 172 0.05 -24.74 -12.60
CA LYS A 172 -1.11 -23.86 -12.69
C LYS A 172 -1.88 -23.81 -11.37
N GLY A 173 -2.72 -22.80 -11.19
CA GLY A 173 -3.68 -22.71 -10.09
C GLY A 173 -3.34 -21.65 -9.05
N ASN A 174 -4.00 -21.74 -7.88
CA ASN A 174 -3.96 -20.67 -6.87
C ASN A 174 -2.57 -20.47 -6.27
N ALA A 175 -1.79 -21.53 -6.07
CA ALA A 175 -0.40 -21.41 -5.62
C ALA A 175 0.43 -20.55 -6.58
N VAL A 176 0.28 -20.76 -7.89
CA VAL A 176 0.97 -19.94 -8.90
C VAL A 176 0.55 -18.48 -8.82
N LYS A 177 -0.76 -18.19 -8.62
CA LYS A 177 -1.23 -16.81 -8.44
C LYS A 177 -0.60 -16.13 -7.23
N VAL A 178 -0.52 -16.83 -6.10
CA VAL A 178 0.11 -16.30 -4.88
C VAL A 178 1.58 -16.00 -5.14
N TRP A 179 2.30 -16.91 -5.79
CA TRP A 179 3.70 -16.67 -6.14
C TRP A 179 3.89 -15.51 -7.11
N GLN A 180 3.03 -15.40 -8.12
CA GLN A 180 3.06 -14.28 -9.07
C GLN A 180 2.83 -12.92 -8.39
N ILE A 181 1.97 -12.88 -7.36
CA ILE A 181 1.79 -11.70 -6.51
C ILE A 181 3.08 -11.37 -5.75
N ILE A 182 3.70 -12.38 -5.10
CA ILE A 182 4.96 -12.23 -4.35
C ILE A 182 6.08 -11.67 -5.22
N ILE A 183 6.24 -12.18 -6.44
CA ILE A 183 7.31 -11.75 -7.35
C ILE A 183 6.94 -10.53 -8.21
N GLY A 184 5.75 -9.97 -8.03
CA GLY A 184 5.32 -8.74 -8.71
C GLY A 184 5.05 -8.90 -10.21
N THR A 185 4.46 -10.01 -10.64
CA THR A 185 4.04 -10.26 -12.03
C THR A 185 2.52 -10.47 -12.15
N THR A 186 2.00 -10.60 -13.37
CA THR A 186 0.59 -10.84 -13.64
C THR A 186 0.15 -12.16 -13.00
N ALA A 187 -0.83 -12.11 -12.09
CA ALA A 187 -1.34 -13.27 -11.36
C ALA A 187 -2.38 -14.07 -12.18
N ASP A 188 -1.99 -14.53 -13.37
CA ASP A 188 -2.84 -15.34 -14.26
C ASP A 188 -2.99 -16.80 -13.80
N GLY A 189 -2.18 -17.24 -12.84
CA GLY A 189 -2.17 -18.60 -12.31
C GLY A 189 -1.52 -19.61 -13.25
N ILE A 190 -0.72 -19.17 -14.21
CA ILE A 190 0.01 -20.00 -15.17
C ILE A 190 1.51 -19.76 -15.00
N PHE A 191 2.26 -20.79 -14.59
CA PHE A 191 3.70 -20.68 -14.41
C PHE A 191 4.39 -20.84 -15.77
N GLY A 192 4.38 -19.79 -16.58
CA GLY A 192 5.02 -19.74 -17.90
C GLY A 192 6.51 -19.38 -17.83
N SER A 193 7.14 -19.18 -19.00
CA SER A 193 8.52 -18.71 -19.11
C SER A 193 8.74 -17.33 -18.45
N GLY A 194 7.74 -16.44 -18.52
CA GLY A 194 7.78 -15.14 -17.83
C GLY A 194 7.85 -15.29 -16.31
N THR A 195 6.99 -16.12 -15.72
CA THR A 195 6.98 -16.40 -14.28
C THR A 195 8.26 -17.10 -13.83
N GLU A 196 8.82 -18.00 -14.64
CA GLU A 196 10.11 -18.65 -14.39
C GLU A 196 11.27 -17.64 -14.33
N ASN A 197 11.39 -16.75 -15.32
CA ASN A 197 12.44 -15.74 -15.35
C ASN A 197 12.34 -14.75 -14.19
N MET A 198 11.11 -14.34 -13.84
CA MET A 198 10.85 -13.51 -12.66
C MET A 198 11.20 -14.25 -11.37
N THR A 199 10.89 -15.55 -11.26
CA THR A 199 11.23 -16.37 -10.10
C THR A 199 12.73 -16.47 -9.91
N LYS A 200 13.50 -16.75 -10.98
CA LYS A 200 14.98 -16.79 -10.92
C LYS A 200 15.56 -15.45 -10.48
N THR A 201 15.04 -14.36 -11.04
CA THR A 201 15.46 -13.00 -10.67
C THR A 201 15.16 -12.71 -9.20
N TRP A 202 13.96 -13.06 -8.75
CA TRP A 202 13.53 -12.88 -7.36
C TRP A 202 14.40 -13.72 -6.41
N GLN A 203 14.64 -15.00 -6.71
CA GLN A 203 15.48 -15.88 -5.90
C GLN A 203 16.91 -15.33 -5.77
N LYS A 204 17.52 -14.91 -6.89
CA LYS A 204 18.86 -14.29 -6.89
C LYS A 204 18.91 -13.06 -5.97
N ASN A 205 17.88 -12.21 -6.02
CA ASN A 205 17.81 -10.99 -5.22
C ASN A 205 17.56 -11.26 -3.73
N HIS A 206 17.12 -12.46 -3.36
CA HIS A 206 16.85 -12.87 -1.98
C HIS A 206 17.87 -13.87 -1.45
N GLY A 207 19.03 -14.01 -2.11
CA GLY A 207 20.12 -14.89 -1.67
C GLY A 207 19.79 -16.37 -1.77
N LEU A 208 18.81 -16.74 -2.60
CA LEU A 208 18.43 -18.12 -2.87
C LEU A 208 19.06 -18.59 -4.18
N MET A 209 19.16 -19.92 -4.34
CA MET A 209 19.51 -20.52 -5.63
C MET A 209 18.46 -20.14 -6.68
N ALA A 210 18.90 -19.53 -7.78
CA ALA A 210 18.05 -19.02 -8.86
C ALA A 210 17.68 -20.11 -9.88
N ASP A 211 17.05 -21.17 -9.41
CA ASP A 211 16.66 -22.34 -10.21
C ASP A 211 15.29 -22.19 -10.91
N GLY A 212 14.50 -21.17 -10.55
CA GLY A 212 13.16 -20.95 -11.08
C GLY A 212 12.10 -21.88 -10.49
N ILE A 213 12.44 -22.59 -9.41
CA ILE A 213 11.60 -23.57 -8.73
C ILE A 213 11.21 -23.02 -7.36
N VAL A 214 9.92 -22.92 -7.10
CA VAL A 214 9.42 -22.40 -5.82
C VAL A 214 9.23 -23.56 -4.85
N GLY A 215 10.33 -23.93 -4.20
CA GLY A 215 10.33 -24.91 -3.11
C GLY A 215 10.10 -24.26 -1.75
N LYS A 216 10.26 -25.06 -0.69
CA LYS A 216 10.07 -24.65 0.72
C LYS A 216 10.77 -23.34 1.08
N ASN A 217 12.01 -23.14 0.63
CA ASN A 217 12.79 -21.94 0.94
C ASN A 217 12.28 -20.70 0.20
N SER A 218 11.91 -20.83 -1.08
CA SER A 218 11.32 -19.73 -1.85
C SER A 218 9.97 -19.32 -1.27
N TRP A 219 9.14 -20.29 -0.88
CA TRP A 219 7.87 -20.02 -0.21
C TRP A 219 8.06 -19.31 1.12
N LYS A 220 8.97 -19.81 1.97
CA LYS A 220 9.28 -19.19 3.25
C LYS A 220 9.67 -17.72 3.08
N VAL A 221 10.68 -17.45 2.26
CA VAL A 221 11.19 -16.08 2.05
C VAL A 221 10.16 -15.21 1.33
N GLY A 222 9.38 -15.78 0.41
CA GLY A 222 8.35 -15.07 -0.33
C GLY A 222 7.20 -14.60 0.54
N LEU A 223 6.73 -15.46 1.45
CA LEU A 223 5.66 -15.12 2.39
C LEU A 223 6.11 -14.13 3.47
N GLU A 224 7.37 -14.22 3.91
CA GLU A 224 7.99 -13.26 4.81
C GLU A 224 8.22 -11.88 4.16
N SER A 225 8.15 -11.80 2.83
CA SER A 225 8.35 -10.56 2.05
C SER A 225 7.07 -9.80 1.68
N LEU A 226 5.90 -10.31 2.11
CA LEU A 226 4.57 -9.67 1.93
C LEU A 226 4.25 -8.71 3.08
#